data_AF-A0A5H2YE29-F1
#
_entry.id   AF-A0A5H2YE29-F1
#
_cell.length_a   1.000
_cell.length_b   1.000
_cell.length_c   1.000
_cell.angle_alpha   90.00
_cell.angle_beta   90.00
_cell.angle_gamma   90.00
#
_symmetry.space_group_name_H-M   'P 1'
#
loop_
_entity.id
_entity.type
_entity.pdbx_description
1 polymer ?
#
loop_
_entity_poly.entity_id
_entity_poly.type
_entity_poly.pdbx_seq_one_letter_code
_entity_poly.pdbx_strand_id
1 'polypeptide(L)'
;MLTNFALKPLDFVSALNGNLGKLQRDAPYPSIRVSYHAVEMNRTWHGHGFAELVDRCETLASLGFRVSPQKADSDVGIYMVAHPDNQVTPEMEALYQGRVPFETKEFLGVHQGQLYGHYLYPYSTDLIARHFATTTLACECRTTELLIDPLGFIWGCHYYLYANWEKGGPEAQFAKLAARDFRYRRMQDDLFDPEQMRPIGHLLDPDFTIAALTEFRPCREYGRCIGCDTKIKNNRFQSYYDQGIPHTSVQMRNIQLPSALRRSLTEEELDRVAPYLAPLDGVTP
;
A
#
# COMPACT_ATOMS: atom_id res chain seq x y z
N MET A 1 5.87 -9.32 8.59
CA MET A 1 6.17 -9.73 7.21
C MET A 1 4.86 -9.86 6.42
N LEU A 2 4.84 -9.41 5.16
CA LEU A 2 3.77 -9.68 4.20
C LEU A 2 4.33 -10.60 3.12
N THR A 3 3.61 -11.65 2.73
CA THR A 3 4.06 -12.63 1.73
C THR A 3 2.86 -13.26 1.02
N ASN A 4 3.05 -13.87 -0.15
CA ASN A 4 2.07 -14.77 -0.79
C ASN A 4 2.43 -16.25 -0.59
N PHE A 5 3.49 -16.56 0.16
CA PHE A 5 4.01 -17.92 0.36
C PHE A 5 4.31 -18.69 -0.94
N ALA A 6 4.76 -17.99 -1.98
CA ALA A 6 5.28 -18.63 -3.20
C ALA A 6 6.45 -19.59 -2.87
N LEU A 7 7.34 -19.20 -1.95
CA LEU A 7 8.40 -20.04 -1.40
C LEU A 7 7.82 -21.17 -0.52
N LYS A 8 8.36 -22.38 -0.61
CA LYS A 8 7.89 -23.50 0.23
C LYS A 8 8.22 -23.24 1.71
N PRO A 9 7.41 -23.75 2.66
CA PRO A 9 7.63 -23.53 4.09
C PRO A 9 9.05 -23.89 4.57
N LEU A 10 9.59 -25.04 4.15
CA LEU A 10 10.95 -25.46 4.51
C LEU A 10 12.02 -24.50 4.00
N ASP A 11 11.92 -24.07 2.75
CA ASP A 11 12.87 -23.11 2.15
C ASP A 11 12.78 -21.75 2.86
N PHE A 12 11.56 -21.33 3.21
CA PHE A 12 11.34 -20.11 3.99
C PHE A 12 12.04 -20.17 5.35
N VAL A 13 11.86 -21.26 6.11
CA VAL A 13 12.50 -21.42 7.43
C VAL A 13 14.02 -21.52 7.30
N SER A 14 14.52 -22.24 6.29
CA SER A 14 15.95 -22.32 5.99
C SER A 14 16.54 -20.92 5.74
N ALA A 15 15.85 -20.08 4.98
CA ALA A 15 16.27 -18.71 4.68
C ALA A 15 16.29 -17.78 5.91
N LEU A 16 15.58 -18.11 7.00
CA LEU A 16 15.67 -17.34 8.25
C LEU A 16 17.01 -17.55 8.96
N ASN A 17 17.78 -18.58 8.60
CA ASN A 17 19.13 -18.83 9.12
C ASN A 17 19.20 -18.72 10.67
N GLY A 18 18.29 -19.43 11.35
CA GLY A 18 18.21 -19.43 12.82
C GLY A 18 17.52 -18.22 13.46
N ASN A 19 17.01 -17.26 12.68
CA ASN A 19 16.38 -16.03 13.21
C ASN A 19 14.85 -16.12 13.38
N LEU A 20 14.30 -17.33 13.51
CA LEU A 20 12.85 -17.56 13.63
C LEU A 20 12.22 -16.74 14.77
N GLY A 21 12.89 -16.64 15.92
CA GLY A 21 12.39 -15.88 17.08
C GLY A 21 12.13 -14.39 16.81
N LYS A 22 12.73 -13.78 15.76
CA LYS A 22 12.43 -12.40 15.36
C LYS A 22 11.03 -12.24 14.75
N LEU A 23 10.43 -13.35 14.33
CA LEU A 23 9.07 -13.40 13.82
C LEU A 23 8.07 -13.89 14.87
N GLN A 24 8.50 -14.26 16.08
CA GLN A 24 7.59 -14.67 17.15
C GLN A 24 7.45 -13.52 18.14
N ARG A 25 6.22 -13.05 18.34
CA ARG A 25 5.93 -11.96 19.28
C ARG A 25 4.52 -12.07 19.80
N ASP A 26 4.30 -11.57 21.00
CA ASP A 26 2.95 -11.46 21.56
C ASP A 26 2.31 -10.18 21.05
N ALA A 27 1.30 -10.36 20.19
CA ALA A 27 0.59 -9.27 19.54
C ALA A 27 -0.84 -9.70 19.19
N PRO A 28 -1.79 -8.77 19.06
CA PRO A 28 -3.18 -9.10 18.71
C PRO A 28 -3.35 -9.57 17.25
N TYR A 29 -2.25 -9.79 16.52
CA TYR A 29 -2.26 -10.24 15.14
C TYR A 29 -0.95 -10.95 14.75
N PRO A 30 -1.02 -11.89 13.78
CA PRO A 30 0.13 -12.61 13.24
C PRO A 30 1.27 -11.70 12.77
N SER A 31 2.49 -12.12 13.02
CA SER A 31 3.69 -11.45 12.51
C SER A 31 3.88 -11.70 11.01
N ILE A 32 3.45 -12.86 10.51
CA ILE A 32 3.43 -13.26 9.11
C ILE A 32 2.01 -13.17 8.59
N ARG A 33 1.78 -12.23 7.69
CA ARG A 33 0.47 -11.98 7.08
C ARG A 33 0.54 -12.42 5.63
N VAL A 34 -0.14 -13.50 5.32
CA VAL A 34 -0.10 -14.17 4.02
C VAL A 34 -1.25 -13.67 3.18
N SER A 35 -0.98 -13.00 2.06
CA SER A 35 -2.01 -12.48 1.17
C SER A 35 -2.47 -13.57 0.21
N TYR A 36 -3.76 -13.88 0.21
CA TYR A 36 -4.39 -14.76 -0.78
C TYR A 36 -4.87 -13.94 -1.98
N HIS A 37 -4.44 -14.35 -3.18
CA HIS A 37 -4.81 -13.78 -4.47
C HIS A 37 -5.37 -14.88 -5.37
N ALA A 38 -6.71 -15.02 -5.39
CA ALA A 38 -7.39 -16.17 -5.98
C ALA A 38 -6.96 -16.49 -7.42
N VAL A 39 -6.97 -15.51 -8.32
CA VAL A 39 -6.63 -15.72 -9.74
C VAL A 39 -5.19 -16.22 -9.91
N GLU A 40 -4.22 -15.55 -9.30
CA GLU A 40 -2.80 -15.88 -9.43
C GLU A 40 -2.47 -17.25 -8.80
N MET A 41 -3.00 -17.50 -7.60
CA MET A 41 -2.71 -18.70 -6.84
C MET A 41 -3.44 -19.92 -7.40
N ASN A 42 -4.68 -19.78 -7.88
CA ASN A 42 -5.34 -20.86 -8.60
C ASN A 42 -4.66 -21.17 -9.94
N ARG A 43 -4.14 -20.16 -10.65
CA ARG A 43 -3.33 -20.42 -11.85
C ARG A 43 -2.06 -21.20 -11.51
N THR A 44 -1.40 -20.83 -10.42
CA THR A 44 -0.12 -21.43 -9.99
C THR A 44 -0.27 -22.82 -9.40
N TRP A 45 -1.35 -23.06 -8.66
CA TRP A 45 -1.63 -24.33 -7.98
C TRP A 45 -2.84 -25.05 -8.60
N HIS A 46 -3.01 -24.91 -9.91
CA HIS A 46 -3.95 -25.70 -10.73
C HIS A 46 -5.40 -25.78 -10.19
N GLY A 47 -5.93 -24.67 -9.68
CA GLY A 47 -7.27 -24.57 -9.12
C GLY A 47 -7.37 -24.84 -7.61
N HIS A 48 -6.28 -25.23 -6.96
CA HIS A 48 -6.21 -25.54 -5.52
C HIS A 48 -5.55 -24.42 -4.71
N GLY A 49 -5.68 -23.18 -5.20
CA GLY A 49 -5.00 -21.99 -4.69
C GLY A 49 -5.10 -21.81 -3.18
N PHE A 50 -6.33 -21.88 -2.67
CA PHE A 50 -6.61 -21.62 -1.27
C PHE A 50 -6.21 -22.79 -0.36
N ALA A 51 -6.50 -24.02 -0.76
CA ALA A 51 -6.16 -25.23 0.01
C ALA A 51 -4.65 -25.35 0.21
N GLU A 52 -3.86 -25.21 -0.86
CA GLU A 52 -2.40 -25.22 -0.79
C GLU A 52 -1.86 -24.12 0.15
N LEU A 53 -2.47 -22.93 0.13
CA LEU A 53 -2.05 -21.85 1.03
C LEU A 53 -2.30 -22.18 2.50
N VAL A 54 -3.47 -22.76 2.81
CA VAL A 54 -3.81 -23.22 4.16
C VAL A 54 -2.82 -24.28 4.63
N ASP A 55 -2.58 -25.31 3.82
CA ASP A 55 -1.68 -26.42 4.14
C ASP A 55 -0.23 -25.92 4.38
N ARG A 56 0.23 -24.96 3.57
CA ARG A 56 1.53 -24.31 3.78
C ARG A 56 1.61 -23.55 5.09
N CYS A 57 0.56 -22.82 5.45
CA CYS A 57 0.51 -22.08 6.71
C CYS A 57 0.49 -23.04 7.91
N GLU A 58 -0.31 -24.11 7.85
CA GLU A 58 -0.38 -25.14 8.88
C GLU A 58 0.95 -25.88 9.06
N THR A 59 1.64 -26.19 7.95
CA THR A 59 2.95 -26.86 7.96
C THR A 59 3.99 -26.13 8.82
N LEU A 60 3.90 -24.80 8.94
CA LEU A 60 4.81 -24.01 9.77
C LEU A 60 4.80 -24.41 11.25
N ALA A 61 3.71 -25.00 11.75
CA ALA A 61 3.63 -25.53 13.11
C ALA A 61 4.73 -26.58 13.37
N SER A 62 4.93 -27.49 12.41
CA SER A 62 6.00 -28.50 12.47
C SER A 62 7.41 -27.92 12.32
N LEU A 63 7.52 -26.65 11.93
CA LEU A 63 8.78 -25.94 11.70
C LEU A 63 9.08 -24.89 12.78
N GLY A 64 8.37 -24.94 13.91
CA GLY A 64 8.66 -24.14 15.10
C GLY A 64 7.87 -22.84 15.23
N PHE A 65 6.91 -22.56 14.34
CA PHE A 65 5.97 -21.44 14.50
C PHE A 65 4.77 -21.83 15.36
N ARG A 66 4.17 -20.84 16.03
CA ARG A 66 2.85 -20.98 16.62
C ARG A 66 1.81 -20.85 15.51
N VAL A 67 0.98 -21.87 15.33
CA VAL A 67 -0.14 -21.83 14.39
C VAL A 67 -1.40 -22.22 15.15
N SER A 68 -2.39 -21.33 15.11
CA SER A 68 -3.64 -21.47 15.85
C SER A 68 -4.78 -20.84 15.05
N PRO A 69 -6.01 -21.37 15.10
CA PRO A 69 -7.17 -20.66 14.56
C PRO A 69 -7.42 -19.33 15.27
N GLN A 70 -6.96 -19.18 16.52
CA GLN A 70 -7.05 -17.93 17.25
C GLN A 70 -5.93 -16.98 16.81
N LYS A 71 -6.34 -15.86 16.21
CA LYS A 71 -5.44 -14.85 15.64
C LYS A 71 -4.35 -14.35 16.59
N ALA A 72 -4.67 -14.14 17.86
CA ALA A 72 -3.73 -13.64 18.87
C ALA A 72 -2.64 -14.67 19.24
N ASP A 73 -2.90 -15.95 19.01
CA ASP A 73 -2.03 -17.05 19.41
C ASP A 73 -1.22 -17.63 18.23
N SER A 74 -1.36 -17.04 17.04
CA SER A 74 -0.73 -17.52 15.80
C SER A 74 0.32 -16.54 15.28
N ASP A 75 1.48 -17.05 14.89
CA ASP A 75 2.53 -16.29 14.21
C ASP A 75 2.19 -16.05 12.73
N VAL A 76 1.30 -16.87 12.15
CA VAL A 76 0.88 -16.81 10.74
C VAL A 76 -0.64 -16.64 10.61
N GLY A 77 -1.08 -15.88 9.61
CA GLY A 77 -2.50 -15.78 9.24
C GLY A 77 -2.69 -15.43 7.78
N ILE A 78 -3.81 -15.89 7.23
CA ILE A 78 -4.21 -15.66 5.84
C ILE A 78 -5.10 -14.42 5.77
N TYR A 79 -4.86 -13.59 4.76
CA TYR A 79 -5.59 -12.37 4.51
C TYR A 79 -6.06 -12.30 3.06
N MET A 80 -7.34 -12.02 2.86
CA MET A 80 -7.92 -11.86 1.53
C MET A 80 -8.53 -10.47 1.37
N VAL A 81 -8.44 -9.87 0.19
CA VAL A 81 -9.20 -8.64 -0.09
C VAL A 81 -10.67 -8.99 -0.29
N ALA A 82 -11.55 -8.34 0.46
CA ALA A 82 -13.01 -8.42 0.32
C ALA A 82 -13.49 -7.62 -0.91
N HIS A 83 -13.03 -8.03 -2.09
CA HIS A 83 -13.49 -7.48 -3.36
C HIS A 83 -14.88 -8.07 -3.68
N PRO A 84 -15.80 -7.31 -4.32
CA PRO A 84 -17.14 -7.81 -4.66
C PRO A 84 -17.14 -9.15 -5.42
N ASP A 85 -16.18 -9.32 -6.34
CA ASP A 85 -15.99 -10.56 -7.12
C ASP A 85 -15.15 -11.65 -6.41
N ASN A 86 -14.68 -11.41 -5.19
CA ASN A 86 -13.82 -12.33 -4.44
C ASN A 86 -14.34 -12.50 -3.02
N GLN A 87 -15.31 -13.39 -2.87
CA GLN A 87 -16.00 -13.66 -1.62
C GLN A 87 -15.50 -14.94 -0.96
N VAL A 88 -15.58 -15.00 0.36
CA VAL A 88 -15.30 -16.22 1.11
C VAL A 88 -16.45 -17.18 0.86
N THR A 89 -16.13 -18.38 0.37
CA THR A 89 -17.13 -19.43 0.16
C THR A 89 -17.19 -20.39 1.36
N PRO A 90 -18.28 -21.14 1.55
CA PRO A 90 -18.36 -22.17 2.60
C PRO A 90 -17.23 -23.21 2.49
N GLU A 91 -16.80 -23.55 1.28
CA GLU A 91 -15.69 -24.48 1.05
C GLU A 91 -14.36 -23.89 1.51
N MET A 92 -14.13 -22.59 1.30
CA MET A 92 -12.96 -21.91 1.84
C MET A 92 -13.01 -21.88 3.37
N GLU A 93 -14.15 -21.55 3.95
CA GLU A 93 -14.32 -21.54 5.40
C GLU A 93 -14.02 -22.90 6.03
N ALA A 94 -14.56 -23.97 5.47
CA ALA A 94 -14.30 -25.34 5.91
C ALA A 94 -12.81 -25.73 5.83
N LEU A 95 -12.03 -25.12 4.92
CA LEU A 95 -10.61 -25.42 4.77
C LEU A 95 -9.74 -24.78 5.85
N TYR A 96 -10.02 -23.54 6.27
CA TYR A 96 -9.16 -22.84 7.26
C TYR A 96 -9.69 -22.94 8.69
N GLN A 97 -10.99 -23.15 8.88
CA GLN A 97 -11.63 -23.10 10.18
C GLN A 97 -11.02 -24.15 11.13
N GLY A 98 -10.59 -23.69 12.30
CA GLY A 98 -9.90 -24.54 13.29
C GLY A 98 -8.42 -24.80 13.01
N ARG A 99 -7.88 -24.37 11.87
CA ARG A 99 -6.49 -24.65 11.45
C ARG A 99 -5.62 -23.42 11.46
N VAL A 100 -6.02 -22.38 10.73
CA VAL A 100 -5.26 -21.13 10.57
C VAL A 100 -6.19 -19.91 10.66
N PRO A 101 -5.74 -18.78 11.20
CA PRO A 101 -6.58 -17.60 11.27
C PRO A 101 -6.72 -17.00 9.87
N PHE A 102 -7.95 -16.63 9.53
CA PHE A 102 -8.30 -15.98 8.27
C PHE A 102 -8.98 -14.64 8.54
N GLU A 103 -8.60 -13.63 7.77
CA GLU A 103 -9.13 -12.27 7.89
C GLU A 103 -9.38 -11.69 6.51
N THR A 104 -10.41 -10.84 6.39
CA THR A 104 -10.58 -10.03 5.19
C THR A 104 -9.98 -8.64 5.39
N LYS A 105 -9.48 -8.07 4.29
CA LYS A 105 -9.06 -6.69 4.17
C LYS A 105 -10.08 -5.96 3.32
N GLU A 106 -10.46 -4.76 3.75
CA GLU A 106 -11.31 -3.89 2.96
C GLU A 106 -10.75 -3.70 1.54
N PHE A 107 -11.62 -3.82 0.53
CA PHE A 107 -11.31 -3.47 -0.83
C PHE A 107 -11.25 -1.96 -1.00
N LEU A 108 -10.23 -1.48 -1.71
CA LEU A 108 -9.98 -0.06 -1.93
C LEU A 108 -10.05 0.23 -3.43
N GLY A 109 -10.95 1.12 -3.82
CA GLY A 109 -11.03 1.65 -5.17
C GLY A 109 -12.45 1.64 -5.69
N VAL A 110 -12.58 1.87 -6.99
CA VAL A 110 -13.88 1.88 -7.66
C VAL A 110 -14.15 0.52 -8.27
N HIS A 111 -15.32 -0.04 -8.00
CA HIS A 111 -15.81 -1.24 -8.67
C HIS A 111 -17.28 -1.02 -9.06
N GLN A 112 -17.62 -1.27 -10.33
CA GLN A 112 -18.95 -1.03 -10.89
C GLN A 112 -19.52 0.37 -10.59
N GLY A 113 -18.67 1.41 -10.63
CA GLY A 113 -19.05 2.81 -10.39
C GLY A 113 -19.22 3.20 -8.91
N GLN A 114 -19.07 2.24 -7.98
CA GLN A 114 -19.11 2.49 -6.55
C GLN A 114 -17.70 2.57 -5.96
N LEU A 115 -17.48 3.54 -5.08
CA LEU A 115 -16.26 3.64 -4.29
C LEU A 115 -16.34 2.70 -3.07
N TYR A 116 -15.28 1.92 -2.87
CA TYR A 116 -15.04 1.10 -1.68
C TYR A 116 -13.80 1.62 -0.97
N GLY A 117 -13.77 1.53 0.36
CA GLY A 117 -12.70 2.07 1.18
C GLY A 117 -13.12 3.33 1.94
N HIS A 118 -12.51 3.53 3.11
CA HIS A 118 -12.62 4.77 3.87
C HIS A 118 -11.39 5.63 3.64
N TYR A 119 -11.56 6.79 2.99
CA TYR A 119 -10.46 7.69 2.61
C TYR A 119 -10.50 8.98 3.40
N LEU A 120 -9.33 9.51 3.74
CA LEU A 120 -9.22 10.79 4.43
C LEU A 120 -9.47 11.97 3.48
N TYR A 121 -8.94 11.87 2.25
CA TYR A 121 -8.96 12.95 1.27
C TYR A 121 -10.07 12.71 0.24
N PRO A 122 -11.02 13.66 0.07
CA PRO A 122 -12.20 13.47 -0.76
C PRO A 122 -11.81 13.43 -2.24
N TYR A 123 -12.43 12.55 -3.02
CA TYR A 123 -12.12 12.36 -4.44
C TYR A 123 -10.70 11.85 -4.74
N SER A 124 -9.84 11.63 -3.73
CA SER A 124 -8.41 11.35 -3.96
C SER A 124 -8.15 10.12 -4.84
N THR A 125 -9.00 9.10 -4.72
CA THR A 125 -8.89 7.81 -5.44
C THR A 125 -9.85 7.72 -6.63
N ASP A 126 -10.98 8.44 -6.60
CA ASP A 126 -12.12 8.22 -7.50
C ASP A 126 -12.55 9.42 -8.34
N LEU A 127 -11.88 10.57 -8.26
CA LEU A 127 -12.20 11.77 -9.04
C LEU A 127 -12.39 11.44 -10.53
N ILE A 128 -11.40 10.76 -11.11
CA ILE A 128 -11.40 10.39 -12.53
C ILE A 128 -12.23 9.13 -12.75
N ALA A 129 -12.02 8.11 -11.91
CA ALA A 129 -12.63 6.80 -12.07
C ALA A 129 -14.17 6.81 -11.95
N ARG A 130 -14.74 7.79 -11.25
CA ARG A 130 -16.20 8.03 -11.15
C ARG A 130 -16.67 9.26 -11.91
N HIS A 131 -15.82 9.80 -12.79
CA HIS A 131 -16.16 10.88 -13.72
C HIS A 131 -16.64 12.18 -13.07
N PHE A 132 -16.15 12.49 -11.85
CA PHE A 132 -16.37 13.80 -11.23
C PHE A 132 -15.57 14.91 -11.95
N ALA A 133 -14.45 14.55 -12.58
CA ALA A 133 -13.68 15.41 -13.47
C ALA A 133 -13.04 14.59 -14.60
N THR A 134 -12.67 15.28 -15.68
CA THR A 134 -11.94 14.69 -16.82
C THR A 134 -10.43 14.80 -16.69
N THR A 135 -9.94 15.62 -15.75
CA THR A 135 -8.52 15.86 -15.49
C THR A 135 -8.27 15.85 -13.99
N THR A 136 -7.04 15.49 -13.60
CA THR A 136 -6.63 15.52 -12.19
C THR A 136 -6.48 16.93 -11.68
N LEU A 137 -6.54 17.06 -10.36
CA LEU A 137 -6.32 18.31 -9.65
C LEU A 137 -4.89 18.37 -9.12
N ALA A 138 -4.58 19.50 -8.48
CA ALA A 138 -3.29 19.71 -7.85
C ALA A 138 -3.39 19.76 -6.32
N CYS A 139 -2.32 19.35 -5.66
CA CYS A 139 -2.10 19.53 -4.23
C CYS A 139 -0.59 19.58 -3.93
N GLU A 140 -0.23 19.69 -2.66
CA GLU A 140 1.09 19.28 -2.19
C GLU A 140 0.96 18.02 -1.35
N CYS A 141 1.84 17.04 -1.56
CA CYS A 141 1.83 15.81 -0.78
C CYS A 141 3.22 15.31 -0.39
N ARG A 142 3.26 14.46 0.63
CA ARG A 142 4.45 13.73 1.09
C ARG A 142 4.08 12.33 1.58
N THR A 143 4.94 11.35 1.37
CA THR A 143 4.75 9.99 1.91
C THR A 143 5.35 9.86 3.31
N THR A 144 4.73 9.07 4.17
CA THR A 144 5.34 8.63 5.45
C THR A 144 5.97 7.25 5.33
N GLU A 145 5.85 6.61 4.16
CA GLU A 145 6.34 5.27 3.88
C GLU A 145 7.60 5.33 3.00
N LEU A 146 8.53 4.40 3.26
CA LEU A 146 9.70 4.18 2.42
C LEU A 146 9.31 3.23 1.26
N LEU A 147 8.94 3.81 0.12
CA LEU A 147 8.53 3.07 -1.07
C LEU A 147 9.75 2.80 -1.93
N ILE A 148 10.25 1.57 -1.95
CA ILE A 148 11.44 1.18 -2.70
C ILE A 148 11.05 0.23 -3.81
N ASP A 149 11.57 0.47 -5.01
CA ASP A 149 11.38 -0.43 -6.13
C ASP A 149 12.51 -1.47 -6.27
N PRO A 150 12.36 -2.49 -7.14
CA PRO A 150 13.37 -3.52 -7.34
C PRO A 150 14.77 -3.04 -7.75
N LEU A 151 14.90 -1.86 -8.36
CA LEU A 151 16.20 -1.27 -8.71
C LEU A 151 16.79 -0.47 -7.55
N GLY A 152 16.03 -0.23 -6.48
CA GLY A 152 16.45 0.52 -5.30
C GLY A 152 16.07 1.99 -5.35
N PHE A 153 15.30 2.44 -6.35
CA PHE A 153 14.77 3.80 -6.37
C PHE A 153 13.70 3.98 -5.30
N ILE A 154 13.76 5.12 -4.64
CA ILE A 154 12.85 5.48 -3.55
C ILE A 154 11.82 6.44 -4.10
N TRP A 155 10.53 6.09 -4.04
CA TRP A 155 9.43 6.82 -4.63
C TRP A 155 8.62 7.59 -3.59
N GLY A 156 8.11 8.76 -3.98
CA GLY A 156 7.20 9.56 -3.15
C GLY A 156 5.73 9.13 -3.23
N CYS A 157 5.38 8.23 -4.16
CA CYS A 157 4.00 7.89 -4.49
C CYS A 157 3.89 6.51 -5.16
N HIS A 158 2.92 5.69 -4.76
CA HIS A 158 2.69 4.38 -5.39
C HIS A 158 2.22 4.50 -6.85
N TYR A 159 1.43 5.53 -7.19
CA TYR A 159 0.97 5.72 -8.56
C TYR A 159 2.16 5.82 -9.53
N TYR A 160 3.14 6.66 -9.19
CA TYR A 160 4.34 6.83 -10.01
C TYR A 160 5.25 5.62 -9.99
N LEU A 161 5.40 4.95 -8.85
CA LEU A 161 6.12 3.68 -8.76
C LEU A 161 5.51 2.68 -9.75
N TYR A 162 4.20 2.42 -9.69
CA TYR A 162 3.55 1.47 -10.58
C TYR A 162 3.59 1.90 -12.04
N ALA A 163 3.28 3.16 -12.34
CA ALA A 163 3.33 3.68 -13.71
C ALA A 163 4.73 3.60 -14.34
N ASN A 164 5.79 3.74 -13.54
CA ASN A 164 7.16 3.54 -13.99
C ASN A 164 7.43 2.07 -14.35
N TRP A 165 6.96 1.14 -13.52
CA TRP A 165 7.15 -0.30 -13.76
C TRP A 165 6.27 -0.86 -14.87
N GLU A 166 5.09 -0.30 -15.11
CA GLU A 166 4.29 -0.60 -16.31
C GLU A 166 5.03 -0.25 -17.60
N LYS A 167 5.98 0.70 -17.55
CA LYS A 167 6.85 1.09 -18.66
C LYS A 167 8.19 0.31 -18.68
N GLY A 168 8.39 -0.64 -17.77
CA GLY A 168 9.60 -1.45 -17.66
C GLY A 168 10.76 -0.82 -16.87
N GLY A 169 10.55 0.37 -16.27
CA GLY A 169 11.58 1.08 -15.51
C GLY A 169 12.85 1.46 -16.31
N PRO A 170 13.83 2.13 -15.68
CA PRO A 170 15.06 2.57 -16.36
C PRO A 170 16.18 1.50 -16.29
N GLU A 171 15.87 0.21 -16.42
CA GLU A 171 16.82 -0.89 -16.16
C GLU A 171 18.12 -0.74 -16.96
N ALA A 172 18.02 -0.49 -18.26
CA ALA A 172 19.19 -0.40 -19.14
C ALA A 172 20.04 0.85 -18.86
N GLN A 173 19.41 1.98 -18.54
CA GLN A 173 20.08 3.23 -18.19
C GLN A 173 20.75 3.10 -16.82
N PHE A 174 20.05 2.53 -15.85
CA PHE A 174 20.57 2.30 -14.51
C PHE A 174 21.77 1.35 -14.51
N ALA A 175 21.71 0.24 -15.26
CA ALA A 175 22.84 -0.70 -15.36
C ALA A 175 24.15 -0.02 -15.85
N LYS A 176 24.05 0.98 -16.73
CA LYS A 176 25.21 1.75 -17.22
C LYS A 176 25.78 2.72 -16.17
N LEU A 177 24.93 3.22 -15.28
CA LEU A 177 25.29 4.22 -14.26
C LEU A 177 25.72 3.57 -12.94
N ALA A 178 25.12 2.44 -12.57
CA ALA A 178 25.38 1.73 -11.31
C ALA A 178 26.81 1.17 -11.18
N ALA A 179 27.50 0.98 -12.30
CA ALA A 179 28.92 0.59 -12.32
C ALA A 179 29.89 1.72 -11.92
N ARG A 180 29.38 2.91 -11.58
CA ARG A 180 30.14 4.11 -11.18
C ARG A 180 29.80 4.49 -9.73
N ASP A 181 30.42 5.55 -9.22
CA ASP A 181 30.03 6.17 -7.94
C ASP A 181 28.64 6.81 -8.06
N PHE A 182 27.59 6.00 -7.90
CA PHE A 182 26.22 6.38 -8.16
C PHE A 182 25.73 7.44 -7.16
N ARG A 183 25.23 8.57 -7.69
CA ARG A 183 24.62 9.67 -6.91
C ARG A 183 23.34 10.07 -7.61
N TYR A 184 22.21 9.61 -7.08
CA TYR A 184 20.90 9.80 -7.71
C TYR A 184 20.61 11.27 -7.99
N ARG A 185 20.87 12.15 -7.01
CA ARG A 185 20.62 13.60 -7.18
C ARG A 185 21.35 14.22 -8.37
N ARG A 186 22.52 13.68 -8.74
CA ARG A 186 23.36 14.18 -9.84
C ARG A 186 23.04 13.51 -11.19
N MET A 187 22.45 12.32 -11.15
CA MET A 187 22.26 11.45 -12.32
C MET A 187 20.78 11.24 -12.67
N GLN A 188 19.85 11.82 -11.90
CA GLN A 188 18.41 11.66 -12.10
C GLN A 188 17.93 12.11 -13.49
N ASP A 189 18.57 13.13 -14.09
CA ASP A 189 18.22 13.65 -15.42
C ASP A 189 18.57 12.65 -16.55
N ASP A 190 19.56 11.79 -16.33
CA ASP A 190 19.93 10.71 -17.26
C ASP A 190 18.97 9.51 -17.19
N LEU A 191 18.16 9.44 -16.13
CA LEU A 191 17.29 8.31 -15.81
C LEU A 191 15.81 8.63 -16.00
N PHE A 192 15.39 9.84 -15.67
CA PHE A 192 13.99 10.23 -15.61
C PHE A 192 13.76 11.60 -16.24
N ASP A 193 12.61 11.75 -16.90
CA ASP A 193 12.13 13.02 -17.44
C ASP A 193 11.88 14.05 -16.31
N PRO A 194 12.38 15.30 -16.42
CA PRO A 194 12.16 16.35 -15.42
C PRO A 194 10.70 16.81 -15.33
N GLU A 195 9.91 16.61 -16.38
CA GLU A 195 8.51 17.02 -16.42
C GLU A 195 7.57 16.02 -15.73
N GLN A 196 8.10 14.87 -15.28
CA GLN A 196 7.35 13.82 -14.56
C GLN A 196 7.77 13.77 -13.08
N MET A 197 6.91 13.26 -12.18
CA MET A 197 7.36 12.99 -10.82
C MET A 197 8.40 11.87 -10.85
N ARG A 198 9.58 12.18 -10.30
CA ARG A 198 10.73 11.29 -10.21
C ARG A 198 10.78 10.58 -8.86
N PRO A 199 11.60 9.52 -8.73
CA PRO A 199 12.04 9.08 -7.42
C PRO A 199 12.58 10.26 -6.59
N ILE A 200 12.43 10.17 -5.29
CA ILE A 200 12.94 11.15 -4.33
C ILE A 200 14.35 10.78 -3.85
N GLY A 201 14.83 9.59 -4.20
CA GLY A 201 16.11 9.06 -3.76
C GLY A 201 16.42 7.68 -4.33
N HIS A 202 17.51 7.11 -3.85
CA HIS A 202 17.94 5.76 -4.18
C HIS A 202 18.71 5.14 -3.02
N LEU A 203 18.56 3.83 -2.79
CA LEU A 203 19.20 3.11 -1.67
C LEU A 203 20.73 3.20 -1.66
N LEU A 204 21.35 3.24 -2.84
CA LEU A 204 22.81 3.34 -2.99
C LEU A 204 23.32 4.79 -2.97
N ASP A 205 22.46 5.81 -2.91
CA ASP A 205 22.90 7.20 -2.83
C ASP A 205 23.21 7.55 -1.36
N PRO A 206 24.49 7.73 -0.96
CA PRO A 206 24.85 8.04 0.41
C PRO A 206 24.34 9.40 0.89
N ASP A 207 23.94 10.28 -0.04
CA ASP A 207 23.37 11.59 0.29
C ASP A 207 21.85 11.51 0.58
N PHE A 208 21.22 10.35 0.37
CA PHE A 208 19.81 10.16 0.69
C PHE A 208 19.59 10.08 2.21
N THR A 209 18.59 10.81 2.69
CA THR A 209 18.17 10.75 4.11
C THR A 209 16.66 10.61 4.20
N ILE A 210 16.18 10.00 5.29
CA ILE A 210 14.75 9.85 5.59
C ILE A 210 14.03 11.20 5.66
N ALA A 211 14.75 12.29 5.96
CA ALA A 211 14.18 13.64 5.93
C ALA A 211 13.59 14.00 4.56
N ALA A 212 14.13 13.46 3.46
CA ALA A 212 13.59 13.68 2.12
C ALA A 212 12.16 13.13 1.95
N LEU A 213 11.77 12.07 2.68
CA LEU A 213 10.38 11.57 2.67
C LEU A 213 9.41 12.61 3.22
N THR A 214 9.87 13.46 4.14
CA THR A 214 9.04 14.40 4.89
C THR A 214 8.83 15.74 4.18
N GLU A 215 9.40 15.94 3.00
CA GLU A 215 9.23 17.15 2.21
C GLU A 215 7.92 17.11 1.42
N PHE A 216 7.08 18.14 1.58
CA PHE A 216 5.92 18.35 0.73
C PHE A 216 6.37 18.73 -0.68
N ARG A 217 5.78 18.07 -1.69
CA ARG A 217 6.09 18.29 -3.11
C ARG A 217 4.83 18.63 -3.88
N PRO A 218 4.91 19.48 -4.91
CA PRO A 218 3.80 19.70 -5.82
C PRO A 218 3.37 18.39 -6.48
N CYS A 219 2.06 18.16 -6.55
CA CYS A 219 1.45 17.02 -7.19
C CYS A 219 0.35 17.52 -8.14
N ARG A 220 0.32 16.99 -9.37
CA ARG A 220 -0.73 17.26 -10.38
C ARG A 220 -1.61 16.03 -10.65
N GLU A 221 -1.50 15.03 -9.78
CA GLU A 221 -2.17 13.73 -9.90
C GLU A 221 -3.25 13.52 -8.84
N TYR A 222 -3.69 14.59 -8.16
CA TYR A 222 -4.76 14.46 -7.18
C TYR A 222 -6.03 13.97 -7.88
N GLY A 223 -6.63 12.90 -7.36
CA GLY A 223 -7.81 12.29 -7.95
C GLY A 223 -7.59 10.94 -8.62
N ARG A 224 -6.34 10.47 -8.71
CA ARG A 224 -5.97 9.11 -9.14
C ARG A 224 -5.02 8.42 -8.16
N CYS A 225 -5.03 8.86 -6.90
CA CYS A 225 -4.17 8.30 -5.87
C CYS A 225 -4.47 6.81 -5.68
N ILE A 226 -3.45 6.02 -5.37
CA ILE A 226 -3.66 4.62 -5.02
C ILE A 226 -4.35 4.57 -3.66
N GLY A 227 -5.46 3.84 -3.57
CA GLY A 227 -6.29 3.84 -2.37
C GLY A 227 -5.56 3.42 -1.09
N CYS A 228 -4.51 2.59 -1.21
CA CYS A 228 -3.64 2.23 -0.08
C CYS A 228 -2.90 3.44 0.53
N ASP A 229 -2.67 4.51 -0.21
CA ASP A 229 -2.00 5.73 0.29
C ASP A 229 -2.95 6.59 1.13
N THR A 230 -4.18 6.75 0.65
CA THR A 230 -5.16 7.71 1.15
C THR A 230 -6.21 7.10 2.07
N LYS A 231 -6.27 5.77 2.19
CA LYS A 231 -7.16 5.10 3.15
C LYS A 231 -6.81 5.48 4.59
N ILE A 232 -7.83 5.64 5.41
CA ILE A 232 -7.69 5.83 6.84
C ILE A 232 -7.16 4.53 7.45
N LYS A 233 -6.13 4.65 8.27
CA LYS A 233 -5.46 3.55 8.97
C LYS A 233 -5.23 3.96 10.42
N ASN A 234 -5.01 2.96 11.25
CA ASN A 234 -4.31 3.18 12.51
C ASN A 234 -2.84 3.49 12.25
N ASN A 235 -2.29 4.43 13.01
CA ASN A 235 -0.83 4.54 13.11
C ASN A 235 -0.28 3.40 14.00
N ARG A 236 1.05 3.35 14.18
CA ARG A 236 1.71 2.35 15.04
C ARG A 236 1.29 2.37 16.51
N PHE A 237 0.58 3.42 16.95
CA PHE A 237 0.05 3.62 18.29
C PHE A 237 -1.47 3.44 18.35
N GLN A 238 -2.12 2.93 17.29
CA GLN A 238 -3.57 2.73 17.23
C GLN A 238 -4.42 4.00 17.42
N SER A 239 -3.87 5.17 17.06
CA SER A 239 -4.48 6.48 17.33
C SER A 239 -5.87 6.72 16.75
N TYR A 240 -6.26 6.02 15.69
CA TYR A 240 -7.58 6.26 15.11
C TYR A 240 -8.68 5.68 16.00
N TYR A 241 -8.55 4.41 16.41
CA TYR A 241 -9.52 3.81 17.33
C TYR A 241 -9.47 4.40 18.74
N ASP A 242 -8.29 4.78 19.22
CA ASP A 242 -8.13 5.28 20.60
C ASP A 242 -8.38 6.79 20.76
N GLN A 243 -8.03 7.60 19.75
CA GLN A 243 -8.00 9.07 19.85
C GLN A 243 -8.80 9.77 18.75
N GLY A 244 -9.39 9.03 17.81
CA GLY A 244 -10.12 9.62 16.67
C GLY A 244 -9.23 10.36 15.67
N ILE A 245 -7.89 10.19 15.73
CA ILE A 245 -6.96 10.88 14.83
C ILE A 245 -6.72 10.01 13.60
N PRO A 246 -7.24 10.40 12.42
CA PRO A 246 -7.03 9.63 11.20
C PRO A 246 -5.57 9.70 10.76
N HIS A 247 -5.04 8.56 10.30
CA HIS A 247 -3.73 8.47 9.72
C HIS A 247 -3.80 7.84 8.33
N THR A 248 -2.97 8.35 7.43
CA THR A 248 -2.81 7.90 6.04
C THR A 248 -1.31 7.77 5.76
N SER A 249 -0.94 6.95 4.77
CA SER A 249 0.48 6.80 4.38
C SER A 249 0.99 7.99 3.56
N VAL A 250 0.09 8.87 3.15
CA VAL A 250 0.39 10.16 2.51
C VAL A 250 -0.21 11.28 3.34
N GLN A 251 0.50 12.38 3.47
CA GLN A 251 -0.05 13.64 3.99
C GLN A 251 -0.21 14.61 2.85
N MET A 252 -1.37 15.25 2.77
CA MET A 252 -1.70 16.23 1.74
C MET A 252 -2.05 17.57 2.36
N ARG A 253 -1.77 18.64 1.63
CA ARG A 253 -2.21 20.00 1.94
C ARG A 253 -2.45 20.77 0.63
N ASN A 254 -3.06 21.94 0.74
CA ASN A 254 -3.31 22.82 -0.39
C ASN A 254 -4.00 22.10 -1.56
N ILE A 255 -4.97 21.23 -1.25
CA ILE A 255 -5.76 20.52 -2.27
C ILE A 255 -6.62 21.54 -3.01
N GLN A 256 -6.36 21.69 -4.31
CA GLN A 256 -7.03 22.62 -5.19
C GLN A 256 -8.37 22.04 -5.66
N LEU A 257 -9.32 21.92 -4.72
CA LEU A 257 -10.65 21.40 -5.00
C LEU A 257 -11.57 22.53 -5.52
N PRO A 258 -12.14 22.44 -6.74
CA PRO A 258 -13.05 23.45 -7.27
C PRO A 258 -14.32 23.62 -6.44
N SER A 259 -14.90 24.83 -6.44
CA SER A 259 -16.14 25.15 -5.69
C SER A 259 -17.29 24.18 -5.97
N ALA A 260 -17.43 23.70 -7.21
CA ALA A 260 -18.48 22.76 -7.59
C ALA A 260 -18.35 21.42 -6.82
N LEU A 261 -17.13 20.90 -6.69
CA LEU A 261 -16.87 19.65 -5.96
C LEU A 261 -16.89 19.85 -4.45
N ARG A 262 -16.55 21.04 -3.94
CA ARG A 262 -16.72 21.34 -2.50
C ARG A 262 -18.18 21.33 -2.10
N ARG A 263 -19.08 21.86 -2.92
CA ARG A 263 -20.53 21.90 -2.64
C ARG A 263 -21.20 20.54 -2.63
N SER A 264 -20.58 19.51 -3.22
CA SER A 264 -21.09 18.14 -3.18
C SER A 264 -20.66 17.36 -1.95
N LEU A 265 -19.78 17.91 -1.11
CA LEU A 265 -19.43 17.34 0.18
C LEU A 265 -20.49 17.71 1.23
N THR A 266 -20.74 16.82 2.17
CA THR A 266 -21.58 17.14 3.34
C THR A 266 -20.87 18.14 4.26
N GLU A 267 -21.61 18.77 5.17
CA GLU A 267 -21.02 19.68 6.17
C GLU A 267 -19.96 18.98 7.03
N GLU A 268 -20.24 17.75 7.48
CA GLU A 268 -19.29 16.93 8.24
C GLU A 268 -18.02 16.60 7.44
N GLU A 269 -18.17 16.26 6.15
CA GLU A 269 -17.03 16.01 5.27
C GLU A 269 -16.20 17.27 5.07
N LEU A 270 -16.84 18.42 4.86
CA LEU A 270 -16.18 19.70 4.69
C LEU A 270 -15.38 20.09 5.93
N ASP A 271 -15.99 20.02 7.11
CA ASP A 271 -15.31 20.35 8.37
C ASP A 271 -14.08 19.46 8.60
N ARG A 272 -14.22 18.17 8.31
CA ARG A 272 -13.11 17.21 8.44
C ARG A 272 -11.96 17.51 7.47
N VAL A 273 -12.25 17.95 6.25
CA VAL A 273 -11.24 18.09 5.18
C VAL A 273 -10.74 19.51 5.00
N ALA A 274 -11.43 20.51 5.54
CA ALA A 274 -11.08 21.93 5.46
C ALA A 274 -9.60 22.23 5.75
N PRO A 275 -8.94 21.60 6.75
CA PRO A 275 -7.52 21.85 7.03
C PRO A 275 -6.57 21.47 5.88
N TYR A 276 -7.02 20.66 4.92
CA TYR A 276 -6.20 20.18 3.80
C TYR A 276 -6.51 20.90 2.48
N LEU A 277 -7.61 21.63 2.40
CA LEU A 277 -8.03 22.33 1.18
C LEU A 277 -7.26 23.64 1.03
N ALA A 278 -6.91 23.99 -0.20
CA ALA A 278 -6.50 25.36 -0.50
C ALA A 278 -7.68 26.33 -0.29
N PRO A 279 -7.46 27.61 0.01
CA PRO A 279 -8.50 28.63 -0.10
C PRO A 279 -9.15 28.60 -1.49
N LEU A 280 -10.42 28.98 -1.58
CA LEU A 280 -11.05 29.21 -2.88
C LEU A 280 -10.45 30.47 -3.50
N ASP A 281 -10.19 30.46 -4.80
CA ASP A 281 -9.72 31.64 -5.53
C ASP A 281 -10.66 32.83 -5.23
N GLY A 282 -10.11 33.88 -4.63
CA GLY A 282 -10.86 35.08 -4.22
C GLY A 282 -11.24 35.18 -2.74
N VAL A 283 -10.88 34.22 -1.89
CA VAL A 283 -10.99 34.34 -0.42
C VAL A 283 -9.58 34.40 0.18
N THR A 284 -9.06 35.60 0.33
CA THR A 284 -7.93 35.89 1.23
C THR A 284 -8.47 35.92 2.66
N PRO A 285 -7.77 35.35 3.67
CA PRO A 285 -8.17 35.48 5.07
C PRO A 285 -8.31 36.95 5.51
#